data_AF-A0A5N5FAB7-F1
#
_entry.id   AF-A0A5N5FAB7-F1
#
_cell.length_a   1.000
_cell.length_b   1.000
_cell.length_c   1.000
_cell.angle_alpha   90.00
_cell.angle_beta   90.00
_cell.angle_gamma   90.00
#
_symmetry.space_group_name_H-M   'P 1'
#
loop_
_entity.id
_entity.type
_entity.pdbx_description
1 polymer ?
#
loop_
_entity_poly.entity_id
_entity_poly.type
_entity_poly.pdbx_seq_one_letter_code
_entity_poly.pdbx_strand_id
1 'polypeptide(L)'
;MAKFNEVQKRRRAQKAEKKRSVHGDPTTGKLHNKAQPLSISGKRKRKLLKKWRRDQNEAVKKGLITMQDVEMAAADADGVEESKDTKTCCSKFPMKKRSLKIKQLKGKGKKKGKSSKAAAAATPKASVDAMLE
;
A
#
# COMPACT_ATOMS: atom_id res chain seq x y z
N MET A 1 -3.16 38.84 -29.90
CA MET A 1 -3.23 37.71 -28.94
C MET A 1 -3.12 36.33 -29.59
N ALA A 2 -3.72 36.07 -30.76
CA ALA A 2 -3.73 34.73 -31.39
C ALA A 2 -2.35 34.18 -31.85
N LYS A 3 -1.46 35.06 -32.35
CA LYS A 3 -0.18 34.68 -32.98
C LYS A 3 0.79 33.97 -32.01
N PHE A 4 0.83 34.38 -30.75
CA PHE A 4 1.67 33.72 -29.74
C PHE A 4 1.19 32.30 -29.42
N ASN A 5 -0.13 32.09 -29.37
CA ASN A 5 -0.71 30.78 -29.13
C ASN A 5 -0.43 29.80 -30.28
N GLU A 6 -0.43 30.27 -31.52
CA GLU A 6 -0.04 29.48 -32.69
C GLU A 6 1.43 29.07 -32.64
N VAL A 7 2.33 30.00 -32.30
CA VAL A 7 3.76 29.71 -32.12
C VAL A 7 3.97 28.67 -31.01
N GLN A 8 3.26 28.80 -29.88
CA GLN A 8 3.33 27.84 -28.79
C GLN A 8 2.79 26.46 -29.20
N LYS A 9 1.67 26.40 -29.95
CA LYS A 9 1.13 25.14 -30.48
C LYS A 9 2.13 24.44 -31.40
N ARG A 10 2.74 25.18 -32.34
CA ARG A 10 3.79 24.66 -33.24
C ARG A 10 4.98 24.14 -32.45
N ARG A 11 5.45 24.89 -31.45
CA ARG A 11 6.57 24.48 -30.59
C ARG A 11 6.24 23.21 -29.80
N ARG A 12 5.02 23.05 -29.30
CA ARG A 12 4.57 21.81 -28.62
C ARG A 12 4.53 20.62 -29.56
N ALA A 13 4.07 20.81 -30.79
CA ALA A 13 4.05 19.77 -31.83
C ALA A 13 5.47 19.29 -32.18
N GLN A 14 6.39 20.21 -32.48
CA GLN A 14 7.78 19.88 -32.77
C GLN A 14 8.47 19.14 -31.62
N LYS A 15 8.23 19.54 -30.37
CA LYS A 15 8.74 18.81 -29.20
C LYS A 15 8.16 17.40 -29.07
N ALA A 16 6.90 17.21 -29.45
CA ALA A 16 6.27 15.88 -29.42
C ALA A 16 6.84 14.98 -30.52
N GLU A 17 7.05 15.49 -31.72
CA GLU A 17 7.70 14.78 -32.83
C GLU A 17 9.12 14.36 -32.49
N LYS A 18 9.95 15.27 -31.97
CA LYS A 18 11.29 14.94 -31.48
C LYS A 18 11.28 13.83 -30.41
N LYS A 19 10.28 13.84 -29.53
CA LYS A 19 10.14 12.76 -28.53
C LYS A 19 9.76 11.42 -29.17
N ARG A 20 8.90 11.42 -30.18
CA ARG A 20 8.54 10.20 -30.94
C ARG A 20 9.71 9.70 -31.79
N SER A 21 10.53 10.57 -32.36
CA SER A 21 11.69 10.13 -33.16
C SER A 21 12.79 9.51 -32.31
N VAL A 22 13.01 10.02 -31.09
CA VAL A 22 14.09 9.53 -30.20
C VAL A 22 13.64 8.37 -29.31
N HIS A 23 12.38 8.36 -28.85
CA HIS A 23 11.88 7.40 -27.86
C HIS A 23 10.64 6.64 -28.30
N GLY A 24 10.15 6.89 -29.51
CA GLY A 24 9.02 6.16 -30.06
C GLY A 24 9.42 4.77 -30.52
N ASP A 25 8.42 3.91 -30.61
CA ASP A 25 8.54 2.61 -31.23
C ASP A 25 8.95 2.75 -32.71
N PRO A 26 9.97 2.00 -33.20
CA PRO A 26 10.38 2.06 -34.60
C PRO A 26 9.27 1.65 -35.58
N THR A 27 8.33 0.81 -35.16
CA THR A 27 7.26 0.32 -36.04
C THR A 27 6.03 1.22 -36.01
N THR A 28 5.59 1.67 -34.82
CA THR A 28 4.36 2.44 -34.67
C THR A 28 4.57 3.95 -34.60
N GLY A 29 5.82 4.40 -34.39
CA GLY A 29 6.18 5.82 -34.22
C GLY A 29 5.56 6.48 -32.98
N LYS A 30 4.92 5.69 -32.10
CA LYS A 30 4.24 6.17 -30.90
C LYS A 30 5.14 6.02 -29.69
N LEU A 31 5.00 6.94 -28.73
CA LEU A 31 5.68 6.82 -27.45
C LEU A 31 5.02 5.70 -26.64
N HIS A 32 5.80 4.85 -25.98
CA HIS A 32 5.25 3.80 -25.12
C HIS A 32 4.60 4.40 -23.87
N ASN A 33 3.35 4.01 -23.60
CA ASN A 33 2.68 4.31 -22.35
C ASN A 33 3.13 3.28 -21.29
N LYS A 34 3.97 3.72 -20.35
CA LYS A 34 4.29 2.90 -19.18
C LYS A 34 3.07 2.85 -18.27
N ALA A 35 2.55 1.64 -18.05
CA ALA A 35 1.51 1.45 -17.05
C ALA A 35 2.03 1.95 -15.69
N GLN A 36 1.27 2.81 -15.03
CA GLN A 36 1.65 3.26 -13.70
C GLN A 36 1.59 2.06 -12.75
N PRO A 37 2.61 1.85 -11.91
CA PRO A 37 2.54 0.81 -10.90
C PRO A 37 1.43 1.16 -9.90
N LEU A 38 0.28 0.50 -10.03
CA LEU A 38 -0.84 0.68 -9.12
C LEU A 38 -0.47 0.05 -7.78
N SER A 39 -0.31 0.88 -6.76
CA SER A 39 0.01 0.39 -5.42
C SER A 39 -1.23 -0.29 -4.81
N ILE A 40 -1.11 -1.59 -4.53
CA ILE A 40 -2.17 -2.35 -3.87
C ILE A 40 -2.17 -2.01 -2.38
N SER A 41 -3.30 -1.50 -1.88
CA SER A 41 -3.50 -1.25 -0.44
C SER A 41 -3.23 -2.51 0.40
N GLY A 42 -2.67 -2.33 1.60
CA GLY A 42 -2.38 -3.43 2.53
C GLY A 42 -3.62 -4.28 2.85
N LYS A 43 -4.81 -3.67 2.92
CA LYS A 43 -6.08 -4.41 3.09
C LYS A 43 -6.36 -5.33 1.90
N ARG A 44 -6.10 -4.87 0.67
CA ARG A 44 -6.28 -5.67 -0.55
C ARG A 44 -5.24 -6.78 -0.63
N LYS A 45 -3.98 -6.52 -0.26
CA LYS A 45 -2.95 -7.58 -0.12
C LYS A 45 -3.39 -8.67 0.87
N ARG A 46 -3.87 -8.28 2.06
CA ARG A 46 -4.38 -9.24 3.07
C ARG A 46 -5.58 -10.04 2.56
N LYS A 47 -6.50 -9.42 1.81
CA LYS A 47 -7.63 -10.13 1.19
C LYS A 47 -7.17 -11.13 0.12
N LEU A 48 -6.25 -10.74 -0.75
CA LEU A 48 -5.68 -11.62 -1.77
C LEU A 48 -4.97 -12.81 -1.15
N LEU A 49 -4.14 -12.59 -0.13
CA LEU A 49 -3.48 -13.67 0.61
C LEU A 49 -4.48 -14.61 1.28
N LYS A 50 -5.55 -14.07 1.88
CA LYS A 50 -6.61 -14.90 2.48
C LYS A 50 -7.38 -15.70 1.43
N LYS A 51 -7.68 -15.11 0.26
CA LYS A 51 -8.31 -15.82 -0.85
C LYS A 51 -7.40 -16.94 -1.33
N TRP A 52 -6.14 -16.63 -1.60
CA TRP A 52 -5.14 -17.60 -2.04
C TRP A 52 -5.02 -18.78 -1.09
N ARG A 53 -4.95 -18.56 0.23
CA ARG A 53 -4.94 -19.66 1.21
C ARG A 53 -6.21 -20.51 1.20
N ARG A 54 -7.38 -19.91 0.96
CA ARG A 54 -8.62 -20.69 0.82
C ARG A 54 -8.60 -21.51 -0.45
N ASP A 55 -8.20 -20.92 -1.57
CA ASP A 55 -8.10 -21.60 -2.86
C ASP A 55 -7.11 -22.78 -2.78
N GLN A 56 -5.97 -22.62 -2.10
CA GLN A 56 -5.01 -23.70 -1.83
C GLN A 56 -5.62 -24.81 -0.97
N ASN A 57 -6.29 -24.46 0.13
CA ASN A 57 -6.95 -25.44 0.99
C ASN A 57 -8.09 -26.18 0.26
N GLU A 58 -8.82 -25.50 -0.62
CA GLU A 58 -9.84 -26.12 -1.47
C GLU A 58 -9.23 -27.05 -2.51
N ALA A 59 -8.10 -26.69 -3.10
CA ALA A 59 -7.37 -27.55 -4.03
C ALA A 59 -6.87 -28.83 -3.33
N VAL A 60 -6.34 -28.73 -2.11
CA VAL A 60 -5.96 -29.89 -1.29
C VAL A 60 -7.18 -30.75 -0.97
N LYS A 61 -8.30 -30.16 -0.54
CA LYS A 61 -9.55 -30.90 -0.24
C LYS A 61 -10.14 -31.61 -1.45
N LYS A 62 -10.00 -31.01 -2.65
CA LYS A 62 -10.43 -31.61 -3.91
C LYS A 62 -9.45 -32.66 -4.43
N GLY A 63 -8.31 -32.88 -3.76
CA GLY A 63 -7.25 -33.80 -4.19
C GLY A 63 -6.45 -33.30 -5.40
N LEU A 64 -6.59 -32.01 -5.76
CA LEU A 64 -5.84 -31.40 -6.87
C LEU A 64 -4.39 -31.09 -6.49
N ILE A 65 -4.11 -30.97 -5.19
CA ILE A 65 -2.75 -30.88 -4.64
C ILE A 65 -2.63 -32.01 -3.63
N THR A 66 -1.78 -32.98 -3.95
CA THR A 66 -1.43 -34.09 -3.05
C THR A 66 -0.12 -33.79 -2.35
N MET A 67 0.15 -34.48 -1.22
CA MET A 67 1.43 -34.33 -0.52
C MET A 67 2.63 -34.64 -1.43
N GLN A 68 2.46 -35.57 -2.37
CA GLN A 68 3.48 -35.93 -3.35
C GLN A 68 3.81 -34.79 -4.32
N ASP A 69 2.82 -33.99 -4.73
CA ASP A 69 3.05 -32.80 -5.58
C ASP A 69 3.86 -31.74 -4.84
N VAL A 70 3.66 -31.61 -3.52
CA VAL A 70 4.43 -30.71 -2.67
C VAL A 70 5.87 -31.19 -2.53
N GLU A 71 6.08 -32.50 -2.38
CA GLU A 71 7.42 -33.11 -2.30
C GLU A 71 8.19 -32.96 -3.61
N MET A 72 7.57 -33.21 -4.77
CA MET A 72 8.21 -32.97 -6.08
C MET A 72 8.57 -31.49 -6.28
N ALA A 73 7.66 -30.56 -5.94
CA ALA A 73 7.93 -29.13 -6.09
C ALA A 73 9.07 -28.65 -5.18
N ALA A 74 9.22 -29.24 -3.98
CA ALA A 74 10.33 -28.95 -3.07
C ALA A 74 11.66 -29.51 -3.61
N ALA A 75 11.67 -30.74 -4.12
CA ALA A 75 12.85 -31.35 -4.72
C ALA A 75 13.34 -30.59 -5.98
N ASP A 76 12.41 -30.10 -6.81
CA ASP A 76 12.73 -29.28 -7.98
C ASP A 76 13.25 -27.88 -7.58
N ALA A 77 12.79 -27.34 -6.45
CA ALA A 77 13.29 -26.07 -5.91
C ALA A 77 14.72 -26.19 -5.35
N ASP A 78 15.06 -27.36 -4.78
CA ASP A 78 16.41 -27.66 -4.29
C ASP A 78 17.36 -28.09 -5.42
N GLY A 79 16.83 -28.55 -6.56
CA GLY A 79 17.59 -28.97 -7.76
C GLY A 79 17.91 -27.86 -8.76
N VAL A 80 17.34 -26.66 -8.60
CA VAL A 80 17.64 -25.49 -9.45
C VAL A 80 18.58 -24.55 -8.69
N GLU A 81 19.88 -24.82 -8.83
CA GLU A 81 21.00 -23.89 -8.70
C GLU A 81 20.77 -22.67 -7.78
N GLU A 82 21.20 -22.83 -6.53
CA GLU A 82 21.62 -21.76 -5.62
C GLU A 82 22.62 -20.82 -6.33
N SER A 83 22.12 -19.83 -7.07
CA SER A 83 22.95 -18.79 -7.64
C SER A 83 22.96 -17.56 -6.73
N LYS A 84 23.95 -17.58 -5.83
CA LYS A 84 24.71 -16.44 -5.29
C LYS A 84 24.08 -15.60 -4.17
N ASP A 85 24.60 -15.88 -2.98
CA ASP A 85 25.26 -14.90 -2.10
C ASP A 85 24.43 -13.65 -1.74
N THR A 86 23.68 -13.74 -0.64
CA THR A 86 23.75 -12.67 0.35
C THR A 86 23.88 -13.29 1.74
N LYS A 87 25.13 -13.43 2.17
CA LYS A 87 25.51 -13.42 3.59
C LYS A 87 24.54 -12.54 4.39
N THR A 88 24.11 -13.06 5.53
CA THR A 88 23.52 -12.28 6.63
C THR A 88 24.55 -11.25 7.13
N CYS A 89 24.70 -10.16 6.39
CA CYS A 89 25.42 -9.00 6.83
C CYS A 89 24.46 -8.23 7.74
N CYS A 90 24.66 -8.33 9.05
CA CYS A 90 24.14 -7.37 10.02
C CYS A 90 24.54 -5.96 9.54
N SER A 91 23.62 -5.30 8.83
CA SER A 91 23.83 -3.97 8.30
C SER A 91 23.77 -2.99 9.47
N LYS A 92 24.93 -2.76 10.09
CA LYS A 92 25.15 -1.64 11.02
C LYS A 92 25.08 -0.36 10.20
N PHE A 93 23.87 0.10 9.89
CA PHE A 93 23.68 1.42 9.31
C PHE A 93 24.20 2.46 10.31
N PRO A 94 25.16 3.32 9.94
CA PRO A 94 25.55 4.42 10.79
C PRO A 94 24.38 5.42 10.81
N MET A 95 23.53 5.32 11.83
CA MET A 95 22.53 6.35 12.10
C MET A 95 23.29 7.63 12.46
N LYS A 96 23.47 8.54 11.50
CA LYS A 96 23.79 9.93 11.81
C LYS A 96 22.65 10.43 12.69
N LYS A 97 22.90 10.58 14.00
CA LYS A 97 21.96 11.13 14.99
C LYS A 97 21.65 12.58 14.61
N ARG A 98 20.76 12.78 13.64
CA ARG A 98 20.20 14.10 13.34
C ARG A 98 19.10 14.31 14.35
N SER A 99 19.38 15.15 15.34
CA SER A 99 18.43 15.51 16.39
C SER A 99 17.14 16.02 15.76
N LEU A 100 16.10 15.18 15.78
CA LEU A 100 14.75 15.59 15.45
C LEU A 100 14.32 16.57 16.53
N LYS A 101 14.46 17.87 16.26
CA LYS A 101 13.82 18.93 17.04
C LYS A 101 12.31 18.81 16.83
N ILE A 102 11.67 17.94 17.61
CA ILE A 102 10.23 17.91 17.75
C ILE A 102 9.85 19.26 18.33
N LYS A 103 9.30 20.15 17.49
CA LYS A 103 8.68 21.39 17.97
C LYS A 103 7.52 20.95 18.86
N GLN A 104 7.67 21.10 20.17
CA GLN A 104 6.58 20.86 21.11
C GLN A 104 5.42 21.76 20.68
N LEU A 105 4.35 21.15 20.18
CA LEU A 105 3.09 21.84 19.98
C LEU A 105 2.66 22.32 21.36
N LYS A 106 2.62 23.64 21.56
CA LYS A 106 2.06 24.26 22.76
C LYS A 106 0.58 23.92 22.83
N GLY A 107 0.27 22.77 23.45
CA GLY A 107 -1.09 22.46 23.86
C GLY A 107 -1.50 23.46 24.93
N LYS A 108 -2.34 24.43 24.58
CA LYS A 108 -3.04 25.25 25.57
C LYS A 108 -3.93 24.31 26.37
N GLY A 109 -3.51 23.99 27.59
CA GLY A 109 -4.32 23.23 28.54
C GLY A 109 -5.68 23.88 28.74
N LYS A 110 -6.76 23.17 28.41
CA LYS A 110 -8.09 23.54 28.87
C LYS A 110 -8.12 23.30 30.38
N LYS A 111 -8.16 24.39 31.13
CA LYS A 111 -8.31 24.40 32.58
C LYS A 111 -9.58 23.62 32.96
N LYS A 112 -9.46 22.60 33.80
CA LYS A 112 -10.57 22.14 34.64
C LYS A 112 -10.90 23.26 35.61
N GLY A 113 -11.94 24.02 35.31
CA GLY A 113 -12.53 25.04 36.19
C GLY A 113 -13.96 24.64 36.49
N LYS A 114 -14.22 24.37 37.77
CA LYS A 114 -15.53 24.02 38.33
C LYS A 114 -16.32 25.32 38.53
N SER A 115 -17.53 25.43 37.98
CA SER A 115 -18.55 26.30 38.56
C SER A 115 -19.95 25.78 38.26
N SER A 116 -20.71 25.75 39.34
CA SER A 116 -22.09 25.31 39.54
C SER A 116 -23.11 26.32 39.02
N LYS A 117 -24.22 25.84 38.46
CA LYS A 117 -25.57 26.31 38.86
C LYS A 117 -26.63 25.28 38.44
N ALA A 118 -27.51 24.96 39.39
CA ALA A 118 -28.58 23.97 39.29
C ALA A 118 -29.92 24.59 38.84
N ALA A 119 -30.75 23.78 38.18
CA ALA A 119 -32.22 23.75 38.22
C ALA A 119 -32.63 22.44 37.51
N ALA A 120 -32.93 21.34 38.21
CA ALA A 120 -34.14 21.01 38.97
C ALA A 120 -35.34 20.64 38.07
N ALA A 121 -35.96 19.49 38.40
CA ALA A 121 -37.08 18.76 37.78
C ALA A 121 -36.71 17.94 36.52
N ALA A 122 -36.91 16.62 36.43
CA ALA A 122 -37.69 15.68 37.24
C ALA A 122 -37.04 14.28 37.26
N THR A 123 -37.46 13.52 38.26
CA THR A 123 -36.90 12.33 38.89
C THR A 123 -36.81 11.03 38.06
N PRO A 124 -35.97 10.07 38.54
CA PRO A 124 -35.63 8.78 37.93
C PRO A 124 -36.52 7.63 38.42
N LYS A 125 -36.40 6.47 37.78
CA LYS A 125 -36.71 5.08 38.23
C LYS A 125 -36.58 4.18 36.98
N ALA A 126 -36.11 2.94 36.95
CA ALA A 126 -35.77 1.93 37.94
C ALA A 126 -35.07 0.82 37.09
N SER A 127 -33.83 0.42 37.38
CA SER A 127 -33.48 -0.78 38.17
C SER A 127 -33.94 -2.13 37.56
N VAL A 128 -32.94 -2.92 37.17
CA VAL A 128 -32.75 -4.36 37.47
C VAL A 128 -33.63 -5.41 36.77
N ASP A 129 -32.95 -6.52 36.46
CA ASP A 129 -33.40 -7.93 36.35
C ASP A 129 -33.51 -8.51 34.92
N ALA A 130 -32.65 -9.49 34.58
CA ALA A 130 -32.92 -10.95 34.58
C ALA A 130 -33.30 -11.42 33.16
N MET A 131 -33.02 -12.62 32.62
CA MET A 131 -32.39 -13.88 33.00
C MET A 131 -32.29 -14.72 31.69
N LEU A 132 -31.32 -15.64 31.60
CA LEU A 132 -31.37 -16.98 30.97
C LEU A 132 -32.26 -17.26 29.73
N GLU A 133 -31.64 -17.60 28.59
CA GLU A 133 -31.52 -18.97 28.00
C GLU A 133 -30.52 -18.96 26.82
#